data_AF-L0DQK3-F1
#
_entry.id   AF-L0DQK3-F1
#
_cell.length_a   1.000
_cell.length_b   1.000
_cell.length_c   1.000
_cell.angle_alpha   90.00
_cell.angle_beta   90.00
_cell.angle_gamma   90.00
#
_symmetry.space_group_name_H-M   'P 1'
#
loop_
_entity.id
_entity.type
_entity.pdbx_description
1 polymer ?
#
loop_
_entity_poly.entity_id
_entity_poly.type
_entity_poly.pdbx_seq_one_letter_code
_entity_poly.pdbx_strand_id
1 'polypeptide(L)' 'MNLSIDAELLAEARRFGLNLSGLLEERLSGAVREQRRKLWLAENTGAIEDYNSRIDARGSYADRVRRF' A
#
# COMPACT_ATOMS: atom_id res chain seq x y z
N MET A 1 -8.93 3.39 -22.14
CA MET A 1 -9.16 2.76 -20.83
C MET A 1 -10.51 2.07 -20.92
N ASN A 2 -10.59 0.75 -20.77
CA ASN A 2 -11.86 0.04 -20.84
C ASN A 2 -12.23 -0.41 -19.42
N LEU A 3 -13.26 0.22 -18.87
CA LEU A 3 -13.85 -0.13 -17.59
C LEU A 3 -15.17 -0.85 -17.89
N SER A 4 -15.20 -2.16 -17.65
CA SER A 4 -16.43 -2.94 -17.73
C SER A 4 -16.92 -3.18 -16.32
N ILE A 5 -18.06 -2.59 -15.97
CA ILE A 5 -18.77 -2.84 -14.72
C ILE A 5 -20.14 -3.39 -15.07
N ASP A 6 -20.60 -4.36 -14.30
CA ASP A 6 -21.92 -4.94 -14.41
C ASP A 6 -23.02 -3.86 -14.30
N ALA A 7 -23.86 -3.77 -15.33
CA ALA A 7 -24.90 -2.76 -15.41
C ALA A 7 -26.06 -3.00 -14.43
N GLU A 8 -26.39 -4.26 -14.13
CA GLU A 8 -27.42 -4.60 -13.15
C GLU A 8 -26.96 -4.23 -11.73
N LEU A 9 -25.70 -4.51 -11.40
CA LEU A 9 -25.10 -4.12 -10.12
C LEU A 9 -25.09 -2.60 -9.92
N LEU A 10 -24.76 -1.84 -10.97
CA LEU A 10 -24.80 -0.37 -10.93
C LEU A 10 -26.23 0.15 -10.72
N ALA A 11 -27.21 -0.46 -11.38
CA ALA A 11 -28.62 -0.10 -11.22
C ALA A 11 -29.12 -0.39 -9.80
N GLU A 12 -28.76 -1.54 -9.24
CA GLU A 12 -29.08 -1.90 -7.86
C GLU A 12 -28.44 -0.94 -6.83
N ALA A 13 -27.15 -0.64 -7.00
CA ALA A 13 -26.45 0.31 -6.13
C ALA A 13 -27.09 1.70 -6.15
N ARG A 14 -27.54 2.16 -7.33
CA ARG A 14 -28.29 3.43 -7.47
C ARG A 14 -29.66 3.37 -6.79
N ARG A 15 -30.38 2.25 -6.92
CA ARG A 15 -31.67 2.05 -6.23
C ARG A 15 -31.53 2.10 -4.71
N PHE A 16 -30.42 1.63 -4.17
CA PHE A 16 -30.09 1.73 -2.75
C PHE A 16 -29.50 3.08 -2.33
N GLY A 17 -29.35 4.03 -3.26
CA GLY A 17 -28.81 5.36 -2.95
C GLY A 17 -27.34 5.36 -2.54
N LEU A 18 -26.57 4.35 -2.95
CA LEU A 18 -25.15 4.28 -2.63
C LEU A 18 -24.38 5.40 -3.36
N ASN A 19 -23.37 5.95 -2.70
CA ASN A 19 -22.43 6.88 -3.33
C ASN A 19 -21.39 6.08 -4.14
N LEU A 20 -21.72 5.72 -5.37
CA LEU A 20 -20.85 4.90 -6.24
C LEU A 20 -19.48 5.53 -6.45
N SER A 21 -19.41 6.85 -6.68
CA SER A 21 -18.14 7.53 -6.91
C SER A 21 -17.22 7.43 -5.69
N GLY A 22 -17.77 7.68 -4.48
CA GLY A 22 -17.00 7.58 -3.25
C GLY A 22 -16.53 6.15 -2.97
N LEU A 23 -17.42 5.17 -3.17
CA LEU A 23 -17.07 3.75 -2.98
C LEU A 23 -15.97 3.30 -3.96
N LEU A 24 -16.11 3.67 -5.24
CA LEU A 24 -15.15 3.30 -6.26
C LEU A 24 -13.78 3.96 -6.01
N GLU A 25 -13.77 5.23 -5.63
CA GLU A 25 -12.56 5.98 -5.28
C GLU A 25 -11.84 5.38 -4.08
N GLU A 26 -12.57 5.06 -3.01
CA GLU A 26 -12.02 4.44 -1.81
C GLU A 26 -11.36 3.09 -2.15
N ARG A 27 -12.09 2.21 -2.85
CA ARG A 27 -11.59 0.88 -3.21
C ARG A 27 -10.42 0.95 -4.18
N LEU A 28 -10.50 1.80 -5.20
CA LEU A 28 -9.45 1.95 -6.19
C LEU A 28 -8.18 2.56 -5.57
N SER A 29 -8.33 3.59 -4.73
CA SER A 29 -7.19 4.21 -4.05
C SER A 29 -6.51 3.24 -3.09
N GLY A 30 -7.28 2.41 -2.37
CA GLY A 30 -6.75 1.33 -1.53
C GLY A 30 -5.96 0.30 -2.34
N ALA A 31 -6.52 -0.20 -3.44
CA ALA A 31 -5.85 -1.16 -4.31
C ALA A 31 -4.55 -0.59 -4.91
N VAL A 32 -4.56 0.66 -5.37
CA VAL A 32 -3.37 1.33 -5.92
C VAL A 32 -2.29 1.52 -4.86
N ARG A 33 -2.65 1.95 -3.65
CA ARG A 33 -1.70 2.10 -2.53
C ARG A 33 -1.04 0.78 -2.19
N GLU A 34 -1.81 -0.30 -2.11
CA GLU A 34 -1.27 -1.63 -1.81
C GLU A 34 -0.31 -2.12 -2.90
N GLN A 35 -0.63 -1.91 -4.17
CA GLN A 35 0.28 -2.28 -5.27
C GLN A 35 1.55 -1.44 -5.25
N ARG A 36 1.46 -0.13 -5.00
CA ARG A 36 2.65 0.73 -4.84
C ARG A 36 3.53 0.26 -3.69
N ARG A 37 2.94 -0.13 -2.56
CA ARG A 37 3.67 -0.66 -1.40
C ARG A 37 4.42 -1.94 -1.76
N LYS A 38 3.77 -2.88 -2.47
CA LYS A 38 4.40 -4.12 -2.94
C LYS A 38 5.56 -3.85 -3.88
N LEU A 39 5.39 -2.95 -4.84
CA LEU A 39 6.45 -2.55 -5.76
C LEU A 39 7.63 -1.92 -5.02
N TRP A 40 7.36 -0.97 -4.12
CA TRP A 40 8.40 -0.34 -3.32
C TRP A 40 9.17 -1.37 -2.48
N LEU A 41 8.48 -2.31 -1.82
CA LEU A 41 9.13 -3.38 -1.09
C LEU A 41 10.01 -4.24 -2.00
N ALA A 42 9.50 -4.67 -3.16
CA ALA A 42 10.28 -5.46 -4.11
C ALA A 42 11.53 -4.73 -4.60
N GLU A 43 11.43 -3.43 -4.89
CA GLU A 43 12.55 -2.58 -5.32
C GLU A 43 13.58 -2.33 -4.20
N ASN A 44 13.13 -2.25 -2.95
CA ASN A 44 13.97 -1.85 -1.82
C ASN A 44 14.41 -3.01 -0.92
N THR A 45 14.00 -4.26 -1.21
CA THR A 45 14.34 -5.43 -0.39
C THR A 45 15.86 -5.56 -0.19
N GLY A 46 16.66 -5.45 -1.26
CA GLY A 46 18.11 -5.52 -1.14
C GLY A 46 18.73 -4.38 -0.32
N ALA A 47 18.21 -3.16 -0.44
CA ALA A 47 18.68 -2.02 0.36
C ALA A 47 18.32 -2.18 1.85
N ILE A 48 17.16 -2.76 2.14
CA ILE A 48 16.70 -3.07 3.49
C ILE A 48 17.57 -4.19 4.10
N GLU A 49 17.86 -5.25 3.35
CA GLU A 49 18.71 -6.37 3.79
C GLU A 49 20.17 -5.92 4.05
N ASP A 50 20.73 -5.12 3.16
CA ASP A 50 22.07 -4.54 3.33
C ASP A 50 22.14 -3.62 4.57
N TYR A 51 21.11 -2.82 4.79
CA TYR A 51 21.02 -1.97 5.97
C TYR A 51 20.90 -2.78 7.26
N ASN A 52 20.03 -3.79 7.28
CA ASN A 52 19.84 -4.68 8.43
C ASN A 52 21.14 -5.43 8.76
N SER A 53 21.83 -5.96 7.74
CA SER A 53 23.12 -6.65 7.92
C SER A 53 24.20 -5.72 8.51
N ARG A 54 24.18 -4.43 8.15
CA ARG A 54 25.10 -3.42 8.73
C ARG A 54 24.76 -3.10 10.18
N ILE A 55 23.48 -3.04 10.54
CA ILE A 55 23.03 -2.83 11.92
C ILE A 55 23.38 -4.03 12.79
N ASP A 56 23.15 -5.26 12.32
CA ASP A 56 23.51 -6.48 13.05
C ASP A 56 25.04 -6.60 13.26
N ALA A 57 25.83 -6.22 12.25
CA ALA A 57 27.30 -6.29 12.34
C ALA A 57 27.94 -5.17 13.17
N ARG A 58 27.32 -3.98 13.29
CA ARG A 58 27.95 -2.77 13.87
C ARG A 58 27.15 -2.10 14.99
N GLY A 59 26.02 -2.68 15.37
CA GLY A 59 25.05 -2.10 16.30
C GLY A 59 24.29 -0.92 15.68
N SER A 60 23.10 -0.62 16.21
CA SER A 60 22.34 0.55 15.78
C SER A 60 22.93 1.84 16.34
N TYR A 61 22.72 2.98 15.66
CA TYR A 61 23.09 4.29 16.22
C TYR A 61 22.42 4.52 17.59
N ALA A 62 21.20 4.01 17.78
CA ALA A 62 20.47 4.09 19.05
C ALA A 62 21.17 3.31 20.19
N ASP A 63 21.85 2.19 19.91
CA ASP A 63 22.65 1.46 20.92
C ASP A 63 23.86 2.27 21.39
N ARG A 64 24.36 3.18 20.54
CA ARG A 64 25.47 4.06 20.85
C ARG A 64 25.06 5.27 21.70
N VAL A 65 23.78 5.67 21.66
CA VAL A 65 23.24 6.83 22.39
C VAL A 65 22.53 6.44 23.70
N ARG A 66 22.16 5.16 23.88
CA ARG A 66 21.57 4.65 25.15
C ARG A 66 22.59 4.36 26.26
N ARG A 67 23.90 4.47 26.00
CA ARG A 67 24.93 4.42 27.05
C ARG A 67 25.28 5.83 27.53
N PHE A 68 24.38 6.46 28.27
CA PHE A 68 24.69 7.63 29.10
C PHE A 68 23.90 7.52 30.40
#